data_AF-A0A8T0XYI5-F1
#
_entry.id   AF-A0A8T0XYI5-F1
#
_cell.length_a   1.000
_cell.length_b   1.000
_cell.length_c   1.000
_cell.angle_alpha   90.00
_cell.angle_beta   90.00
_cell.angle_gamma   90.00
#
_symmetry.space_group_name_H-M   'P 1'
#
loop_
_entity.id
_entity.type
_entity.pdbx_description
1 polymer ?
#
loop_
_entity_poly.entity_id
_entity_poly.type
_entity_poly.pdbx_seq_one_letter_code
_entity_poly.pdbx_strand_id
1 'polypeptide(L)'
;MAMADPSGRRPRHHPAVNDILSTLAVANAALADVQRRLDLEFRASYPDHTNPAKLVARVKRVQEAVAALKELCRDLLTQKQELIDRIHVSLMAQRSTTQRLLAASGLPPLSDVDEAAHNTLNAVIDEWTAHVSPVTGRTRQKMSTRSSSPRFFFEETGRSTAKSFLFSAII
;
A
#
# COMPACT_ATOMS: atom_id res chain seq x y z
N MET A 1 54.53 18.90 -45.16
CA MET A 1 54.69 20.23 -44.56
C MET A 1 53.48 21.05 -45.00
N ALA A 2 52.39 20.98 -44.24
CA ALA A 2 51.12 21.62 -44.58
C ALA A 2 51.02 22.97 -43.85
N MET A 3 50.81 24.03 -44.63
CA MET A 3 50.76 25.42 -44.19
C MET A 3 49.56 25.63 -43.25
N ALA A 4 49.85 26.01 -42.02
CA ALA A 4 48.85 26.52 -41.09
C ALA A 4 48.36 27.89 -41.59
N ASP A 5 47.06 27.98 -41.87
CA ASP A 5 46.38 29.25 -42.11
C ASP A 5 46.48 30.13 -40.85
N PRO A 6 47.16 31.31 -40.88
CA PRO A 6 47.37 32.15 -39.71
C PRO A 6 46.19 33.09 -39.43
N SER A 7 45.05 32.92 -40.09
CA SER A 7 43.86 33.73 -39.83
C SER A 7 43.09 33.26 -38.59
N GLY A 8 43.74 33.34 -37.42
CA GLY A 8 43.10 33.31 -36.10
C GLY A 8 42.18 34.50 -35.82
N ARG A 9 41.40 34.96 -36.82
CA ARG A 9 40.38 35.97 -36.62
C ARG A 9 39.27 35.33 -35.80
N ARG A 10 39.30 35.59 -34.48
CA ARG A 10 38.11 35.50 -33.63
C ARG A 10 36.98 36.20 -34.39
N PRO A 11 35.85 35.53 -34.67
CA PRO A 11 34.74 36.19 -35.33
C PRO A 11 34.39 37.45 -34.52
N ARG A 12 34.52 38.63 -35.14
CA ARG A 12 34.18 39.91 -34.53
C ARG A 12 32.66 40.02 -34.55
N HIS A 13 32.03 39.36 -33.59
CA HIS A 13 30.60 39.49 -33.40
C HIS A 13 30.26 40.91 -32.95
N HIS A 14 29.08 41.38 -33.34
CA HIS A 14 28.52 42.64 -32.85
C HIS A 14 28.47 42.61 -31.30
N PRO A 15 28.72 43.73 -30.58
CA PRO A 15 28.75 43.76 -29.12
C PRO A 15 27.55 43.07 -28.45
N ALA A 16 26.32 43.35 -28.92
CA ALA A 16 25.11 42.66 -28.45
C ALA A 16 25.14 41.12 -28.62
N VAL A 17 25.79 40.61 -29.67
CA VAL A 17 25.96 39.16 -29.87
C VAL A 17 27.02 38.62 -28.91
N ASN A 18 28.09 39.36 -28.62
CA ASN A 18 29.05 38.98 -27.58
C ASN A 18 28.40 38.96 -26.19
N ASP A 19 27.52 39.92 -25.88
CA ASP A 19 26.78 39.97 -24.62
C ASP A 19 25.86 38.74 -24.50
N ILE A 20 25.15 38.38 -25.57
CA ILE A 20 24.33 37.15 -25.63
C ILE A 20 25.20 35.89 -25.46
N LEU A 21 26.34 35.81 -26.14
CA LEU A 21 27.23 34.64 -26.01
C LEU A 21 27.83 34.54 -24.60
N SER A 22 28.16 35.67 -23.98
CA SER A 22 28.68 35.71 -22.61
C SER A 22 27.62 35.31 -21.58
N THR A 23 26.39 35.79 -21.75
CA THR A 23 25.27 35.44 -20.86
C THR A 23 24.88 33.96 -21.02
N LEU A 24 24.88 33.44 -22.25
CA LEU A 24 24.67 32.01 -22.49
C LEU A 24 25.78 31.16 -21.87
N ALA A 25 27.04 31.60 -21.96
CA ALA A 25 28.16 30.90 -21.33
C ALA A 25 28.03 30.86 -19.81
N VAL A 26 27.63 31.98 -19.19
CA VAL A 26 27.36 32.07 -17.75
C VAL A 26 26.19 31.18 -17.35
N ALA A 27 25.08 31.22 -18.09
CA ALA A 27 23.91 30.37 -17.84
C ALA A 27 24.26 28.89 -17.96
N ASN A 28 25.06 28.51 -18.96
CA ASN A 28 25.52 27.13 -19.13
C ASN A 28 26.40 26.67 -17.96
N ALA A 29 27.31 27.53 -17.49
CA ALA A 29 28.12 27.23 -16.30
C ALA A 29 27.25 27.08 -15.04
N ALA A 30 26.24 27.93 -14.86
CA ALA A 30 25.30 27.82 -13.74
C ALA A 30 24.45 26.53 -13.82
N LEU A 31 23.96 26.16 -15.00
CA LEU A 31 23.23 24.90 -15.21
C LEU A 31 24.10 23.68 -14.91
N ALA A 32 25.37 23.70 -15.33
CA ALA A 32 26.31 22.63 -15.02
C ALA A 32 26.57 22.52 -13.50
N ASP A 33 26.63 23.64 -12.78
CA ASP A 33 26.77 23.65 -11.33
C ASP A 33 25.54 23.07 -10.62
N VAL A 34 24.34 23.47 -11.05
CA VAL A 34 23.07 22.91 -10.56
C VAL A 34 23.00 21.41 -10.81
N GLN A 35 23.35 20.95 -12.02
CA GLN A 35 23.37 19.52 -12.35
C GLN A 35 24.30 18.74 -11.42
N ARG A 36 25.53 19.23 -11.22
CA ARG A 36 26.51 18.61 -10.32
C ARG A 36 25.99 18.54 -8.88
N ARG A 37 25.32 19.59 -8.39
CA ARG A 37 24.76 19.62 -7.03
C ARG A 37 23.59 18.64 -6.88
N LEU A 38 22.70 18.58 -7.86
CA LEU A 38 21.61 17.59 -7.89
C LEU A 38 22.16 16.16 -7.90
N ASP A 39 23.21 15.88 -8.66
CA ASP A 39 23.84 14.55 -8.68
C ASP A 39 24.43 14.15 -7.32
N LEU A 40 25.04 15.10 -6.61
CA LEU A 40 25.55 14.88 -5.25
C LEU A 40 24.42 14.64 -4.25
N GLU A 41 23.38 15.48 -4.28
CA GLU A 41 22.21 15.33 -3.40
C GLU A 41 21.46 14.01 -3.67
N PHE A 42 21.36 13.60 -4.94
CA PHE A 42 20.74 12.33 -5.33
C PHE A 42 21.53 11.12 -4.81
N ARG A 43 22.86 11.14 -4.94
CA ARG A 43 23.73 10.09 -4.38
C ARG A 43 23.69 10.03 -2.86
N ALA A 44 23.60 11.18 -2.19
CA ALA A 44 23.49 11.26 -0.74
C ALA A 44 22.13 10.76 -0.23
N SER A 45 21.05 11.03 -0.98
CA SER A 45 19.68 10.64 -0.62
C SER A 45 19.40 9.16 -0.88
N TYR A 46 20.04 8.58 -1.91
CA TYR A 46 19.92 7.17 -2.27
C TYR A 46 21.29 6.48 -2.24
N PRO A 47 21.83 6.21 -1.04
CA PRO A 47 23.00 5.34 -0.92
C PRO A 47 22.71 3.98 -1.58
N ASP A 48 23.74 3.36 -2.13
CA ASP A 48 23.69 2.10 -2.91
C ASP A 48 23.13 2.17 -4.34
N HIS A 49 23.10 3.36 -4.96
CA HIS A 49 22.58 3.55 -6.33
C HIS A 49 21.14 3.03 -6.51
N THR A 50 20.35 3.11 -5.44
CA THR A 50 18.99 2.60 -5.45
C THR A 50 18.12 3.49 -6.35
N ASN A 51 17.79 2.98 -7.54
CA ASN A 51 16.99 3.73 -8.50
C ASN A 51 15.55 3.91 -7.96
N PRO A 52 15.08 5.15 -7.74
CA PRO A 52 13.74 5.42 -7.21
C PRO A 52 12.64 4.86 -8.12
N ALA A 53 12.85 4.82 -9.44
CA ALA A 53 11.89 4.20 -10.37
C ALA A 53 11.77 2.70 -10.13
N LYS A 54 12.88 2.01 -9.80
CA LYS A 54 12.85 0.58 -9.44
C LYS A 54 12.13 0.35 -8.11
N LEU A 55 12.31 1.23 -7.13
CA LEU A 55 11.58 1.17 -5.85
C LEU A 55 10.09 1.34 -6.07
N VAL A 56 9.68 2.36 -6.82
CA VAL A 56 8.26 2.59 -7.17
C VAL A 56 7.68 1.37 -7.90
N ALA A 57 8.40 0.80 -8.86
CA ALA A 57 7.96 -0.41 -9.56
C ALA A 57 7.82 -1.64 -8.63
N ARG A 58 8.71 -1.79 -7.63
CA ARG A 58 8.59 -2.85 -6.61
C ARG A 58 7.39 -2.62 -5.70
N VAL A 59 7.19 -1.38 -5.24
CA VAL A 59 6.05 -1.01 -4.40
C VAL A 59 4.74 -1.27 -5.12
N LYS A 60 4.62 -0.89 -6.41
CA LYS A 60 3.44 -1.19 -7.23
C LYS A 60 3.16 -2.69 -7.32
N ARG A 61 4.19 -3.49 -7.62
CA ARG A 61 4.05 -4.96 -7.65
C ARG A 61 3.62 -5.55 -6.30
N VAL A 62 4.15 -5.05 -5.19
CA VAL A 62 3.74 -5.48 -3.85
C VAL A 62 2.29 -5.07 -3.59
N GLN A 63 1.88 -3.87 -3.99
CA GLN A 63 0.50 -3.40 -3.83
C GLN A 63 -0.50 -4.26 -4.61
N GLU A 64 -0.16 -4.60 -5.87
CA GLU A 64 -0.94 -5.52 -6.70
C GLU A 64 -1.01 -6.92 -6.08
N ALA A 65 0.11 -7.46 -5.61
CA ALA A 65 0.15 -8.77 -4.95
C ALA A 65 -0.67 -8.80 -3.65
N VAL A 66 -0.61 -7.74 -2.84
CA VAL A 66 -1.43 -7.60 -1.62
C VAL A 66 -2.91 -7.51 -1.96
N ALA A 67 -3.29 -6.79 -3.02
CA ALA A 67 -4.68 -6.73 -3.47
C ALA A 67 -5.17 -8.12 -3.91
N ALA A 68 -4.41 -8.83 -4.74
CA ALA A 68 -4.74 -10.19 -5.16
C ALA A 68 -4.84 -11.16 -3.98
N LEU A 69 -3.92 -11.08 -3.02
CA LEU A 69 -3.96 -11.91 -1.81
C LEU A 69 -5.21 -11.63 -0.96
N LYS A 70 -5.63 -10.36 -0.83
CA LYS A 70 -6.85 -10.00 -0.11
C LYS A 70 -8.09 -10.62 -0.74
N GLU A 71 -8.20 -10.60 -2.08
CA GLU A 71 -9.32 -11.26 -2.76
C GLU A 71 -9.30 -12.77 -2.54
N LEU A 72 -8.13 -13.43 -2.70
CA LEU A 72 -8.00 -14.86 -2.42
C LEU A 72 -8.37 -15.22 -0.98
N CYS A 73 -7.97 -14.41 0.00
CA CYS A 73 -8.36 -14.63 1.40
C CYS A 73 -9.87 -14.45 1.62
N ARG A 74 -10.52 -13.50 0.94
CA ARG A 74 -11.97 -13.33 1.01
C ARG A 74 -12.68 -14.54 0.42
N ASP A 75 -12.28 -14.98 -0.77
CA ASP A 75 -12.86 -16.16 -1.42
C ASP A 75 -12.72 -17.41 -0.54
N LEU A 76 -11.55 -17.60 0.07
CA LEU A 76 -11.32 -18.71 1.00
C LEU A 76 -12.22 -18.63 2.24
N LEU A 77 -12.41 -17.43 2.81
CA LEU A 77 -13.31 -17.23 3.95
C LEU A 77 -14.77 -17.52 3.57
N THR A 78 -15.20 -17.08 2.38
CA THR A 78 -16.53 -17.40 1.84
C THR A 78 -16.72 -18.91 1.70
N GLN A 79 -15.76 -19.61 1.07
CA GLN A 79 -15.83 -21.06 0.92
C GLN A 79 -15.86 -21.81 2.25
N LYS A 80 -15.11 -21.33 3.25
CA LYS A 80 -15.16 -21.88 4.61
C LYS A 80 -16.52 -21.67 5.27
N GLN A 81 -17.10 -20.47 5.14
CA GLN A 81 -18.44 -20.18 5.67
C GLN A 81 -19.48 -21.10 5.04
N GLU A 82 -19.49 -21.23 3.72
CA GLU A 82 -20.42 -22.12 3.03
C GLU A 82 -20.27 -23.59 3.46
N LEU A 83 -19.04 -24.06 3.73
CA LEU A 83 -18.82 -25.40 4.26
C LEU A 83 -19.40 -25.56 5.66
N ILE A 84 -19.18 -24.59 6.54
CA ILE A 84 -19.75 -24.57 7.89
C ILE A 84 -21.28 -24.61 7.81
N ASP A 85 -21.88 -23.77 6.97
CA ASP A 85 -23.33 -23.71 6.79
C ASP A 85 -23.88 -25.07 6.29
N ARG A 86 -23.23 -25.70 5.31
CA ARG A 86 -23.63 -27.03 4.81
C ARG A 86 -23.55 -28.11 5.88
N ILE A 87 -22.46 -28.15 6.64
CA ILE A 87 -22.27 -29.13 7.73
C ILE A 87 -23.32 -28.88 8.82
N HIS A 88 -23.58 -27.63 9.17
CA HIS A 88 -24.54 -27.26 10.20
C HIS A 88 -25.97 -27.66 9.82
N VAL A 89 -26.41 -27.34 8.60
CA VAL A 89 -27.72 -27.76 8.06
C VAL A 89 -27.84 -29.29 8.05
N SER A 90 -26.81 -30.00 7.62
CA SER A 90 -26.80 -31.47 7.61
C SER A 90 -26.93 -32.04 9.02
N LEU A 91 -26.17 -31.51 9.98
CA LEU A 91 -26.20 -31.95 11.37
C LEU A 91 -27.58 -31.69 12.02
N MET A 92 -28.19 -30.54 11.75
CA MET A 92 -29.55 -30.22 12.20
C MET A 92 -30.60 -31.21 11.64
N ALA A 93 -30.48 -31.56 10.35
CA ALA A 93 -31.34 -32.57 9.73
C ALA A 93 -31.13 -33.98 10.34
N GLN A 94 -29.88 -34.36 10.61
CA GLN A 94 -29.56 -35.64 11.28
C GLN A 94 -30.10 -35.68 12.71
N ARG A 95 -29.93 -34.60 13.49
CA ARG A 95 -30.43 -34.50 14.86
C ARG A 95 -31.95 -34.59 14.91
N SER A 96 -32.66 -33.82 14.08
CA SER A 96 -34.13 -33.84 14.02
C SER A 96 -34.68 -35.22 13.60
N THR A 97 -34.01 -35.90 12.67
CA THR A 97 -34.36 -37.27 12.28
C THR A 97 -34.17 -38.24 13.44
N THR A 98 -33.04 -38.16 14.14
CA THR A 98 -32.74 -39.00 15.31
C THR A 98 -33.75 -38.78 16.43
N GLN A 99 -34.07 -37.52 16.73
CA GLN A 99 -35.06 -37.16 17.75
C GLN A 99 -36.46 -37.71 17.42
N ARG A 100 -36.87 -37.64 16.14
CA ARG A 100 -38.12 -38.25 15.67
C ARG A 100 -38.13 -39.78 15.82
N LEU A 101 -37.02 -40.45 15.53
CA LEU A 101 -36.90 -41.90 15.69
C LEU A 101 -36.95 -42.33 17.16
N LEU A 102 -36.29 -41.59 18.06
CA LEU A 102 -36.36 -41.81 19.50
C LEU A 102 -37.81 -41.68 20.00
N ALA A 103 -38.48 -40.59 19.60
CA ALA A 103 -39.89 -40.36 19.96
C ALA A 103 -40.81 -41.47 19.43
N ALA A 104 -40.62 -41.92 18.18
CA ALA A 104 -41.39 -43.01 17.59
C ALA A 104 -41.14 -44.36 18.29
N SER A 105 -39.96 -44.55 18.87
CA SER A 105 -39.58 -45.77 19.58
C SER A 105 -39.92 -45.74 21.07
N GLY A 106 -40.51 -44.63 21.58
CA GLY A 106 -40.81 -44.43 23.00
C GLY A 106 -39.56 -44.29 23.88
N LEU A 107 -38.40 -44.03 23.28
CA LEU A 107 -37.14 -43.80 23.99
C LEU A 107 -37.06 -42.34 24.47
N PRO A 108 -36.35 -42.08 25.58
CA PRO A 108 -36.14 -40.70 26.03
C PRO A 108 -35.47 -39.86 24.93
N PRO A 109 -35.75 -38.55 24.89
CA PRO A 109 -35.08 -37.62 23.98
C PRO A 109 -33.56 -37.58 24.23
N LEU A 110 -32.82 -36.94 23.32
CA LEU A 110 -31.36 -36.77 23.45
C LEU A 110 -30.98 -36.20 24.82
N SER A 111 -29.81 -36.61 25.33
CA SER A 111 -29.39 -36.26 26.69
C SER A 111 -29.12 -34.75 26.85
N ASP A 112 -29.23 -34.25 28.07
CA ASP A 112 -28.89 -32.85 28.39
C ASP A 112 -27.44 -32.48 28.00
N VAL A 113 -26.54 -33.47 28.00
CA VAL A 113 -25.15 -33.32 27.54
C VAL A 113 -25.09 -33.06 26.03
N ASP A 114 -25.91 -33.77 25.25
CA ASP A 114 -26.01 -33.58 23.78
C ASP A 114 -26.66 -32.24 23.41
N GLU A 115 -27.55 -31.73 24.26
CA GLU A 115 -28.14 -30.40 24.13
C GLU A 115 -27.10 -29.30 24.43
N ALA A 116 -26.33 -29.46 25.51
CA ALA A 116 -25.27 -28.52 25.87
C ALA A 116 -24.16 -28.45 24.81
N ALA A 117 -23.76 -29.60 24.27
CA ALA A 117 -22.79 -29.66 23.18
C ALA A 117 -23.30 -28.96 21.90
N HIS A 118 -24.59 -29.13 21.59
CA HIS A 118 -25.23 -28.47 20.45
C HIS A 118 -25.31 -26.95 20.63
N ASN A 119 -25.68 -26.48 21.81
CA ASN A 119 -25.70 -25.04 22.12
C ASN A 119 -24.30 -24.42 22.05
N THR A 120 -23.29 -25.15 22.50
CA THR A 120 -21.88 -24.73 22.40
C THR A 120 -21.45 -24.60 20.93
N LEU A 121 -21.81 -25.56 20.08
CA LEU A 121 -21.52 -25.51 18.64
C LEU A 121 -22.18 -24.29 17.98
N ASN A 122 -23.45 -24.01 18.28
CA ASN A 122 -24.15 -22.84 17.74
C ASN A 122 -23.46 -21.54 18.16
N ALA A 123 -23.06 -21.42 19.44
CA ALA A 123 -22.33 -20.24 19.92
C ALA A 123 -20.99 -20.03 19.18
N VAL A 124 -20.24 -21.10 18.92
CA VAL A 124 -18.97 -21.02 18.17
C VAL A 124 -19.20 -20.62 16.71
N ILE A 125 -20.27 -21.14 16.08
CA ILE A 125 -20.63 -20.77 14.69
C ILE A 125 -21.07 -19.31 14.61
N ASP A 126 -21.85 -18.83 15.58
CA ASP A 126 -22.28 -17.44 15.66
C ASP A 126 -21.09 -16.50 15.87
N GLU A 127 -20.17 -16.84 16.77
CA GLU A 127 -18.93 -16.10 16.99
C GLU A 127 -18.08 -16.03 15.71
N TRP A 128 -17.89 -17.18 15.06
CA TRP A 128 -17.18 -17.24 13.77
C TRP A 128 -17.86 -16.39 12.70
N THR A 129 -19.19 -16.46 12.58
CA THR A 129 -19.98 -15.70 11.60
C THR A 129 -19.91 -14.21 11.86
N ALA A 130 -19.83 -13.79 13.14
CA ALA A 130 -19.61 -12.40 13.53
C ALA A 130 -18.21 -11.89 13.14
N HIS A 131 -17.19 -12.75 13.16
CA HIS A 131 -15.83 -12.40 12.72
C HIS A 131 -15.66 -12.39 11.20
N VAL A 132 -16.38 -13.25 10.47
CA VAL A 132 -16.32 -13.35 9.00
C VAL A 132 -17.26 -12.36 8.32
N SER A 133 -18.42 -12.05 8.92
CA SER A 133 -19.25 -10.92 8.50
C SER A 133 -18.39 -9.66 8.54
N PRO A 134 -18.25 -8.96 7.41
CA PRO A 134 -17.34 -7.84 7.38
C PRO A 134 -17.76 -6.81 8.42
N VAL A 135 -16.80 -6.02 8.90
CA VAL A 135 -17.04 -4.69 9.44
C VAL A 135 -17.60 -3.80 8.31
N THR A 136 -18.71 -4.20 7.68
CA THR A 136 -19.53 -3.41 6.78
C THR A 136 -20.25 -2.38 7.65
N GLY A 137 -19.56 -1.30 8.00
CA GLY A 137 -20.22 -0.13 8.59
C GLY A 137 -19.49 0.64 9.68
N ARG A 138 -18.19 0.40 9.95
CA ARG A 138 -17.51 1.15 11.03
C ARG A 138 -16.15 1.73 10.65
N THR A 139 -16.02 2.32 9.46
CA THR A 139 -14.88 3.22 9.12
C THR A 139 -15.21 4.16 7.95
N ARG A 140 -16.39 4.79 7.95
CA ARG A 140 -16.67 5.89 7.03
C ARG A 140 -17.51 7.01 7.66
N GLN A 141 -17.23 7.36 8.92
CA GLN A 141 -17.79 8.57 9.52
C GLN A 141 -16.92 9.06 10.69
N LYS A 142 -15.95 9.92 10.36
CA LYS A 142 -15.41 11.07 11.13
C LYS A 142 -14.00 11.44 10.63
N MET A 143 -13.91 11.90 9.38
CA MET A 143 -12.95 12.94 9.00
C MET A 143 -13.64 13.85 7.98
N SER A 144 -14.60 14.63 8.46
CA SER A 144 -14.88 15.93 7.86
C SER A 144 -14.77 16.96 8.96
N THR A 145 -14.04 18.03 8.63
CA THR A 145 -13.76 19.23 9.43
C THR A 145 -12.59 19.13 10.42
N ARG A 146 -11.38 19.21 9.86
CA ARG A 146 -10.48 20.32 10.21
C ARG A 146 -9.52 20.58 9.07
N SER A 147 -9.64 21.78 8.52
CA SER A 147 -8.71 22.35 7.56
C SER A 147 -7.28 22.23 8.09
N SER A 148 -6.39 21.76 7.23
CA SER A 148 -5.00 22.24 7.22
C SER A 148 -4.46 21.96 5.84
N SER A 149 -4.37 23.04 5.06
CA SER A 149 -3.56 23.11 3.85
C SER A 149 -2.18 22.48 4.12
N PRO A 150 -1.59 21.74 3.17
CA PRO A 150 -0.18 21.40 3.28
C PRO A 150 0.62 22.70 3.13
N ARG A 151 1.00 23.31 4.26
CA ARG A 151 2.11 24.25 4.29
C ARG A 151 3.35 23.44 3.93
N PHE A 152 3.83 23.59 2.71
CA PHE A 152 5.23 23.36 2.39
C PHE A 152 6.03 24.39 3.18
N PHE A 153 6.56 23.96 4.32
CA PHE A 153 7.49 24.74 5.12
C PHE A 153 8.90 24.23 4.79
N PHE A 154 9.58 24.96 3.92
CA PHE A 154 11.00 24.79 3.66
C PHE A 154 11.71 25.64 4.71
N GLU A 155 12.09 25.03 5.83
CA GLU A 155 12.94 25.68 6.84
C GLU A 155 14.39 25.30 6.59
N GLU A 156 15.14 26.30 6.13
CA GLU A 156 16.57 26.28 5.94
C GLU A 156 17.24 26.54 7.30
N THR A 157 17.60 25.48 8.03
CA THR A 157 18.65 25.58 9.07
C THR A 157 19.48 24.30 9.12
N GLY A 158 20.80 24.50 9.09
CA GLY A 158 21.78 23.42 9.05
C GLY A 158 21.94 22.66 10.36
N ARG A 159 22.74 21.59 10.24
CA ARG A 159 23.23 20.62 11.25
C ARG A 159 22.30 19.45 11.59
N SER A 160 22.67 18.32 10.99
CA SER A 160 22.92 17.01 11.61
C SER A 160 21.76 16.27 12.30
N THR A 161 21.76 14.96 12.05
CA THR A 161 21.09 13.85 12.76
C THR A 161 19.62 13.52 12.44
N ALA A 162 19.48 12.36 11.77
CA ALA A 162 18.50 11.29 12.01
C ALA A 162 16.99 11.54 11.78
N LYS A 163 16.47 10.75 10.82
CA LYS A 163 15.18 10.03 10.84
C LYS A 163 13.89 10.87 10.96
N SER A 164 13.16 10.98 9.85
CA SER A 164 11.71 10.71 9.85
C SER A 164 11.16 10.60 8.41
N PHE A 165 11.04 9.38 7.90
CA PHE A 165 10.09 9.08 6.82
C PHE A 165 8.78 8.65 7.49
N LEU A 166 7.76 9.50 7.42
CA LEU A 166 6.39 9.14 7.78
C LEU A 166 5.67 8.66 6.52
N PHE A 167 5.55 7.34 6.37
CA PHE A 167 4.50 6.73 5.56
C PHE A 167 3.19 6.87 6.35
N SER A 168 2.30 7.76 5.91
CA SER A 168 0.94 7.85 6.42
C SER A 168 -0.04 7.30 5.37
N ALA A 169 -1.06 6.59 5.87
CA ALA A 169 -2.23 6.04 5.20
C ALA A 169 -2.09 4.64 4.55
N ILE A 170 -2.10 3.61 5.40
CA ILE A 170 -2.89 2.40 5.14
C ILE A 170 -3.97 2.34 6.23
N ILE A 171 -5.14 2.90 5.93
CA ILE A 171 -6.46 2.44 6.40
C ILE A 171 -7.40 2.61 5.21
#